data_AF-A0A2T9XPX0-F1
#
_entry.id   AF-A0A2T9XPX0-F1
#
_cell.length_a   1.000
_cell.length_b   1.000
_cell.length_c   1.000
_cell.angle_alpha   90.00
_cell.angle_beta   90.00
_cell.angle_gamma   90.00
#
_symmetry.space_group_name_H-M   'P 1'
#
loop_
_entity.id
_entity.type
_entity.pdbx_description
1 polymer ?
#
loop_
_entity_poly.entity_id
_entity_poly.type
_entity_poly.pdbx_seq_one_letter_code
_entity_poly.pdbx_strand_id
1 'polypeptide(L)'
;MRRLAGSTWRFDDVDGVPVAPVPDRARPELTFEDDGQVYGTGGINRFRSTYTLDGDRLTFGPLATTQMAGIPDHEARERAVLELLGGAPTIRVDGDVLVLVDAAGHASRLTRVRAEPVS
;
A
#
# COMPACT_ATOMS: atom_id res chain seq x y z
N MET A 1 12.87 -15.89 3.90
CA MET A 1 11.41 -16.07 3.65
C MET A 1 10.83 -14.69 3.40
N ARG A 2 10.14 -14.48 2.27
CA ARG A 2 9.41 -13.23 2.01
C ARG A 2 8.21 -13.19 2.95
N ARG A 3 8.12 -12.20 3.84
CA ARG A 3 7.01 -12.08 4.80
C ARG A 3 6.42 -10.66 4.75
N LEU A 4 5.16 -10.60 4.33
CA LEU A 4 4.31 -9.41 4.45
C LEU A 4 3.56 -9.41 5.79
N ALA A 5 3.05 -10.55 6.23
CA ALA A 5 2.33 -10.69 7.50
C ALA A 5 3.12 -10.13 8.69
N GLY A 6 2.47 -9.28 9.49
CA GLY A 6 3.06 -8.58 10.64
C GLY A 6 3.99 -7.43 10.23
N SER A 7 3.70 -6.72 9.13
CA SER A 7 4.53 -5.61 8.67
C SER A 7 3.78 -4.45 8.04
N THR A 8 4.39 -3.27 8.15
CA THR A 8 3.91 -2.02 7.55
C THR A 8 4.87 -1.55 6.47
N TRP A 9 4.31 -1.07 5.37
CA TRP A 9 5.02 -0.58 4.20
C TRP A 9 4.46 0.78 3.80
N ARG A 10 5.34 1.72 3.48
CA ARG A 10 5.03 3.09 3.11
C ARG A 10 5.38 3.32 1.66
N PHE A 11 4.50 3.98 0.91
CA PHE A 11 4.76 4.28 -0.50
C PHE A 11 5.83 5.36 -0.65
N ASP A 12 6.86 5.04 -1.45
CA ASP A 12 7.86 6.01 -1.92
C ASP A 12 7.32 6.73 -3.17
N ASP A 13 6.61 5.99 -4.03
CA ASP A 13 5.95 6.47 -5.24
C ASP A 13 4.62 5.74 -5.50
N VAL A 14 3.73 6.38 -6.25
CA VAL A 14 2.49 5.78 -6.77
C VAL A 14 2.50 5.92 -8.29
N ASP A 15 2.55 4.80 -9.00
CA ASP A 15 2.63 4.76 -10.47
C ASP A 15 3.81 5.57 -11.03
N GLY A 16 4.98 5.46 -10.38
CA GLY A 16 6.18 6.22 -10.74
C GLY A 16 6.15 7.69 -10.34
N VAL A 17 5.04 8.21 -9.79
CA VAL A 17 4.94 9.57 -9.27
C VAL A 17 5.40 9.58 -7.80
N PRO A 18 6.50 10.28 -7.45
CA PRO A 18 6.98 10.32 -6.07
C PRO A 18 5.94 10.88 -5.10
N VAL A 19 5.80 10.24 -3.94
CA VAL A 19 4.99 10.80 -2.85
C VAL A 19 5.77 11.99 -2.28
N ALA A 20 5.35 13.20 -2.65
CA ALA A 20 5.95 14.45 -2.16
C ALA A 20 6.06 14.46 -0.62
N PRO A 21 6.94 15.29 -0.03
CA PRO A 21 7.01 15.45 1.42
C PRO A 21 5.67 15.92 2.00
N VAL A 22 4.87 14.95 2.46
CA VAL A 22 3.64 15.18 3.20
C VAL A 22 3.88 14.78 4.66
N PRO A 23 3.14 15.34 5.63
CA PRO A 23 3.17 14.83 6.99
C PRO A 23 2.94 13.32 6.99
N ASP A 24 3.63 12.57 7.86
CA ASP A 24 3.60 11.10 7.83
C ASP A 24 2.19 10.52 7.86
N ARG A 25 1.26 11.16 8.59
CA ARG A 25 -0.16 10.78 8.64
C ARG A 25 -0.90 10.81 7.29
N ALA A 26 -0.35 11.51 6.29
CA ALA A 26 -0.91 11.66 4.94
C ALA A 26 -0.10 10.90 3.88
N ARG A 27 0.94 10.16 4.28
CA ARG A 27 1.63 9.25 3.37
C ARG A 27 0.79 7.99 3.18
N PRO A 28 0.65 7.50 1.93
CA PRO A 28 0.02 6.21 1.71
C PRO A 28 0.83 5.09 2.37
N GLU A 29 0.14 4.14 2.99
CA GLU A 29 0.73 3.02 3.72
C GLU A 29 -0.15 1.77 3.63
N LEU A 30 0.47 0.60 3.79
CA LEU A 30 -0.15 -0.72 3.91
C LEU A 30 0.40 -1.45 5.14
N THR A 31 -0.48 -1.93 6.00
CA THR A 31 -0.17 -2.80 7.13
C THR A 31 -0.82 -4.14 6.90
N PHE A 32 0.00 -5.18 6.76
CA PHE A 32 -0.43 -6.56 6.61
C PHE A 32 -0.38 -7.25 7.96
N GLU A 33 -1.51 -7.77 8.41
CA GLU A 33 -1.63 -8.52 9.65
C GLU A 33 -1.38 -10.02 9.42
N ASP A 34 -1.13 -10.76 10.51
CA ASP A 34 -0.92 -12.21 10.49
C ASP A 34 -2.21 -13.01 10.25
N ASP A 35 -3.38 -12.39 10.42
CA ASP A 35 -4.70 -13.00 10.24
C ASP A 35 -5.26 -12.88 8.81
N GLY A 36 -4.45 -12.38 7.87
CA GLY A 36 -4.85 -12.16 6.48
C GLY A 36 -5.63 -10.86 6.25
N GLN A 37 -5.68 -9.96 7.24
CA GLN A 37 -6.20 -8.61 7.05
C GLN A 37 -5.11 -7.66 6.56
N VAL A 38 -5.53 -6.66 5.78
CA VAL A 38 -4.68 -5.54 5.40
C VAL A 38 -5.42 -4.23 5.66
N TYR A 39 -4.72 -3.32 6.30
CA TYR A 39 -5.17 -1.96 6.55
C TYR A 39 -4.31 -1.02 5.72
N GLY A 40 -4.89 0.04 5.19
CA GLY A 40 -4.11 1.02 4.46
C GLY A 40 -4.73 2.40 4.45
N THR A 41 -4.03 3.31 3.81
CA THR A 41 -4.49 4.67 3.54
C THR A 41 -3.99 5.12 2.18
N GLY A 42 -4.83 5.82 1.42
CA GLY A 42 -4.42 6.54 0.21
C GLY A 42 -3.86 7.94 0.51
N GLY A 43 -3.85 8.34 1.79
CA GLY A 43 -3.42 9.65 2.28
C GLY A 43 -4.57 10.47 2.87
N ILE A 44 -5.78 10.39 2.30
CA ILE A 44 -7.00 10.98 2.87
C ILE A 44 -7.80 9.90 3.60
N ASN A 45 -8.27 8.91 2.84
CA ASN A 45 -9.13 7.87 3.37
C ASN A 45 -8.33 6.65 3.77
N ARG A 46 -8.78 6.04 4.86
CA ARG A 46 -8.30 4.74 5.31
C ARG A 46 -9.18 3.67 4.68
N PHE A 47 -8.56 2.55 4.33
CA PHE A 47 -9.26 1.38 3.84
C PHE A 47 -8.84 0.13 4.60
N ARG A 48 -9.71 -0.87 4.54
CA ARG A 48 -9.48 -2.22 5.02
C ARG A 48 -9.84 -3.21 3.93
N SER A 49 -9.08 -4.29 3.84
CA SER A 49 -9.40 -5.45 3.02
C SER A 49 -8.84 -6.73 3.65
N THR A 50 -9.14 -7.87 3.04
CA THR A 50 -8.35 -9.10 3.21
C THR A 50 -7.26 -9.14 2.15
N TYR A 51 -6.21 -9.92 2.38
CA TYR A 51 -5.22 -10.21 1.34
C TYR A 51 -4.90 -11.70 1.28
N THR A 52 -4.53 -12.16 0.08
CA THR A 52 -3.93 -13.46 -0.15
C THR A 52 -2.67 -13.29 -0.97
N LEU A 53 -1.65 -14.09 -0.65
CA LEU A 53 -0.39 -14.13 -1.39
C LEU A 53 -0.20 -15.54 -1.95
N ASP A 54 -0.35 -15.69 -3.27
CA ASP A 54 -0.14 -16.94 -4.00
C ASP A 54 1.11 -16.81 -4.87
N GLY A 55 2.20 -17.47 -4.44
CA GLY A 55 3.53 -17.24 -4.99
C GLY A 55 3.93 -15.77 -4.81
N ASP A 56 4.03 -15.04 -5.93
CA ASP A 56 4.32 -13.60 -5.95
C ASP A 56 3.07 -12.75 -6.19
N ARG A 57 1.88 -13.34 -6.41
CA ARG A 57 0.66 -12.57 -6.69
C ARG A 57 -0.06 -12.20 -5.40
N LEU A 58 -0.25 -10.89 -5.20
CA LEU A 58 -0.99 -10.33 -4.07
C LEU A 58 -2.40 -9.97 -4.54
N THR A 59 -3.41 -10.61 -3.95
CA THR A 59 -4.82 -10.34 -4.25
C THR A 59 -5.48 -9.74 -3.03
N PHE A 60 -6.25 -8.67 -3.24
CA PHE A 60 -7.03 -8.04 -2.19
C PHE A 60 -8.49 -8.45 -2.32
N GLY A 61 -9.15 -8.65 -1.18
CA GLY A 61 -10.60 -8.75 -1.13
C GLY A 61 -11.28 -7.39 -1.37
N PRO A 62 -12.59 -7.28 -1.11
CA PRO A 62 -13.30 -6.01 -1.19
C PRO A 62 -12.64 -4.92 -0.34
N LEU A 63 -12.25 -3.80 -0.97
CA LEU A 63 -11.69 -2.63 -0.31
C LEU A 63 -12.82 -1.81 0.31
N ALA A 64 -12.94 -1.86 1.64
CA ALA A 64 -13.84 -0.99 2.38
C ALA A 64 -13.11 0.32 2.72
N THR A 65 -13.50 1.43 2.10
CA THR A 65 -12.92 2.77 2.31
C THR A 65 -13.96 3.76 2.85
N THR A 66 -13.51 4.80 3.55
CA THR A 66 -14.33 5.97 3.84
C THR A 66 -14.39 6.89 2.62
N GLN A 67 -15.43 7.72 2.49
CA GLN A 67 -15.52 8.73 1.43
C GLN A 67 -15.40 10.13 2.02
N MET A 68 -14.17 10.58 2.26
CA MET A 68 -13.87 11.99 2.54
C MET A 68 -13.36 12.66 1.27
N ALA A 69 -13.92 13.83 0.97
CA ALA A 69 -13.39 14.70 -0.07
C ALA A 69 -12.05 15.31 0.39
N GLY A 70 -11.10 15.42 -0.52
CA GLY A 70 -9.85 16.12 -0.26
C GLY A 70 -9.47 17.03 -1.43
N ILE A 71 -8.22 17.52 -1.42
CA ILE A 71 -7.72 18.28 -2.57
C ILE A 71 -7.50 17.33 -3.76
N PRO A 72 -7.64 17.79 -5.02
CA PRO A 72 -7.59 16.93 -6.21
C PRO A 72 -6.38 16.00 -6.29
N ASP A 73 -5.18 16.49 -5.91
CA ASP A 73 -3.94 15.71 -5.95
C ASP A 73 -3.96 14.52 -4.99
N HIS A 74 -4.59 14.68 -3.83
CA HIS A 74 -4.71 13.60 -2.87
C HIS A 74 -5.74 12.55 -3.31
N GLU A 75 -6.85 12.98 -3.92
CA GLU A 75 -7.85 12.06 -4.46
C GLU A 75 -7.31 11.28 -5.66
N ALA A 76 -6.52 11.93 -6.53
CA ALA A 76 -5.85 11.27 -7.63
C ALA A 76 -4.86 10.21 -7.14
N ARG A 77 -4.10 10.51 -6.10
CA ARG A 77 -3.17 9.55 -5.47
C ARG A 77 -3.91 8.38 -4.84
N GLU A 78 -4.96 8.65 -4.07
CA GLU A 78 -5.77 7.58 -3.46
C GLU A 78 -6.33 6.64 -4.53
N ARG A 79 -6.88 7.20 -5.62
CA ARG A 79 -7.40 6.40 -6.73
C ARG A 79 -6.34 5.51 -7.35
N ALA A 80 -5.16 6.07 -7.64
CA ALA A 80 -4.05 5.30 -8.22
C ALA A 80 -3.58 4.17 -7.29
N VAL A 81 -3.55 4.40 -5.97
CA VAL A 81 -3.29 3.34 -4.99
C VAL A 81 -4.37 2.25 -5.10
N LEU A 82 -5.66 2.63 -5.03
CA LEU A 82 -6.76 1.64 -5.08
C LEU A 82 -6.79 0.85 -6.40
N GLU A 83 -6.49 1.49 -7.52
CA GLU A 83 -6.38 0.85 -8.84
C GLU A 83 -5.24 -0.18 -8.86
N LEU A 84 -4.04 0.20 -8.38
CA LEU A 84 -2.91 -0.73 -8.26
C LEU A 84 -3.26 -1.95 -7.40
N LEU A 85 -3.92 -1.76 -6.25
CA LEU A 85 -4.31 -2.88 -5.37
C LEU A 85 -5.40 -3.74 -6.02
N GLY A 86 -6.36 -3.12 -6.71
CA GLY A 86 -7.41 -3.82 -7.45
C GLY A 86 -6.90 -4.63 -8.65
N GLY A 87 -5.73 -4.25 -9.19
CA GLY A 87 -5.05 -4.94 -10.29
C GLY A 87 -4.39 -6.28 -9.92
N ALA A 88 -4.51 -6.74 -8.68
CA ALA A 88 -3.88 -7.96 -8.16
C ALA A 88 -2.36 -8.02 -8.45
N PRO A 89 -1.59 -7.05 -7.93
CA PRO A 89 -0.21 -6.85 -8.31
C PRO A 89 0.67 -8.03 -7.87
N THR A 90 1.73 -8.26 -8.62
CA THR A 90 2.83 -9.12 -8.16
C THR A 90 3.76 -8.35 -7.24
N ILE A 91 4.41 -9.07 -6.32
CA ILE A 91 5.33 -8.51 -5.34
C ILE A 91 6.77 -8.93 -5.61
N ARG A 92 7.70 -8.02 -5.34
CA ARG A 92 9.12 -8.34 -5.15
C ARG A 92 9.59 -7.71 -3.85
N VAL A 93 10.07 -8.55 -2.93
CA VAL A 93 10.62 -8.10 -1.64
C VAL A 93 12.13 -8.27 -1.66
N ASP A 94 12.85 -7.20 -1.34
CA ASP A 94 14.30 -7.15 -1.16
C ASP A 94 14.64 -6.34 0.10
N GLY A 95 14.90 -7.04 1.21
CA GLY A 95 15.11 -6.42 2.52
C GLY A 95 13.91 -5.56 2.96
N ASP A 96 14.16 -4.26 3.09
CA ASP A 96 13.16 -3.25 3.46
C ASP A 96 12.46 -2.62 2.26
N VAL A 97 12.63 -3.18 1.07
CA VAL A 97 11.98 -2.70 -0.16
C VAL A 97 10.93 -3.70 -0.63
N LEU A 98 9.74 -3.19 -0.92
CA LEU A 98 8.67 -3.90 -1.59
C LEU A 98 8.36 -3.17 -2.90
N VAL A 99 8.29 -3.92 -3.98
CA VAL A 99 7.81 -3.42 -5.28
C VAL A 99 6.53 -4.15 -5.64
N LEU A 100 5.50 -3.39 -5.98
CA LEU A 100 4.23 -3.86 -6.50
C LEU A 100 4.19 -3.57 -8.01
N VAL A 101 3.79 -4.54 -8.82
CA VAL A 101 3.58 -4.36 -10.26
C VAL A 101 2.35 -5.15 -10.70
N ASP A 102 1.35 -4.48 -11.25
CA ASP A 102 0.17 -5.14 -11.82
C ASP A 102 0.35 -5.51 -13.31
N ALA A 103 -0.64 -6.19 -13.87
CA ALA A 103 -0.62 -6.63 -15.27
C ALA A 103 -0.84 -5.48 -16.27
N ALA A 104 -1.39 -4.34 -15.83
CA ALA A 104 -1.58 -3.14 -16.65
C ALA A 104 -0.29 -2.30 -16.73
N GLY A 105 0.69 -2.58 -15.89
CA GLY A 105 1.97 -1.89 -15.82
C GLY A 105 2.03 -0.84 -14.73
N HIS A 106 0.99 -0.70 -13.90
CA HIS A 106 1.07 0.17 -12.74
C HIS A 106 2.09 -0.39 -11.75
N ALA A 107 2.96 0.47 -11.23
CA ALA A 107 4.01 0.06 -10.34
C ALA A 107 4.23 1.05 -9.20
N SER A 108 4.57 0.50 -8.03
CA SER A 108 4.94 1.30 -6.87
C SER A 108 6.07 0.66 -6.10
N ARG A 109 7.00 1.50 -5.64
CA ARG A 109 7.97 1.15 -4.62
C ARG A 109 7.47 1.56 -3.24
N LEU A 110 7.64 0.65 -2.29
CA LEU A 110 7.35 0.86 -0.90
C LEU A 110 8.57 0.51 -0.05
N THR A 111 8.72 1.25 1.05
CA THR A 111 9.75 0.98 2.05
C THR A 111 9.11 0.50 3.35
N ARG A 112 9.70 -0.52 3.98
CA ARG A 112 9.23 -1.07 5.26
C ARG A 112 9.32 0.00 6.33
N VAL A 113 8.22 0.25 7.03
CA VAL A 113 8.21 1.09 8.23
C VAL A 113 8.76 0.24 9.38
N ARG A 114 9.89 0.68 9.94
CA ARG A 114 10.40 0.09 11.18
C ARG A 114 9.61 0.71 12.33
N ALA A 115 9.11 -0.13 13.24
CA ALA A 115 8.60 0.38 14.49
C ALA A 115 9.71 1.21 15.15
N GLU A 116 9.42 2.46 15.48
CA GLU A 116 10.29 3.18 16.41
C GLU A 116 10.28 2.39 17.72
N PRO A 117 11.45 2.09 18.31
CA PRO A 117 11.47 1.51 19.64
C PRO A 117 10.74 2.49 20.56
N VAL A 118 9.61 2.05 21.12
CA VAL A 118 8.97 2.71 22.24
C VAL A 118 10.00 2.70 23.38
N SER A 119 10.54 3.89 23.68
CA SER A 119 11.40 4.13 24.84
C SER A 119 10.66 3.92 26.15
#